data_AF-C5CHT7-F1
#
_entry.id   AF-C5CHT7-F1
#
_cell.length_a   1.000
_cell.length_b   1.000
_cell.length_c   1.000
_cell.angle_alpha   90.00
_cell.angle_beta   90.00
_cell.angle_gamma   90.00
#
_symmetry.space_group_name_H-M   'P 1'
#
loop_
_entity.id
_entity.type
_entity.pdbx_description
1 polymer ?
#
loop_
_entity_poly.entity_id
_entity_poly.type
_entity_poly.pdbx_seq_one_letter_code
_entity_poly.pdbx_strand_id
1 'polypeptide(L)'
;MVEQLDEHMEMQVGRLKNVINGEQTGISKDVGWQGGGDFIYMELMKLNEGFIQKIEDANTMEELLNIWDEMKQHSFLSYRVDPKLFDENIEEFKALSLDEQKKLLLEMLEYNDLYVNYSEIDDVIYNVSEEDKKLNKDFYEERKDA
;
A
#
# COMPACT_ATOMS: atom_id res chain seq x y z
N MET A 1 6.11 15.34 5.46
CA MET A 1 4.80 14.89 6.01
C MET A 1 4.73 13.38 6.07
N VAL A 2 5.14 12.67 5.00
CA VAL A 2 5.33 11.20 5.04
C VAL A 2 6.37 10.80 6.10
N GLU A 3 7.54 11.46 6.15
CA GLU A 3 8.56 11.22 7.19
C GLU A 3 8.03 11.32 8.64
N GLN A 4 7.08 12.22 8.90
CA GLN A 4 6.50 12.36 10.26
C GLN A 4 5.54 11.23 10.62
N LEU A 5 4.88 10.63 9.63
CA LEU A 5 4.01 9.46 9.85
C LEU A 5 4.85 8.22 10.13
N ASP A 6 5.95 8.04 9.41
CA ASP A 6 6.87 6.92 9.63
C ASP A 6 7.54 6.99 11.01
N GLU A 7 8.05 8.16 11.39
CA GLU A 7 8.59 8.40 12.74
C GLU A 7 7.55 8.11 13.84
N HIS A 8 6.29 8.51 13.62
CA HIS A 8 5.21 8.23 14.56
C HIS A 8 4.89 6.73 14.64
N MET A 9 4.89 6.01 13.51
CA MET A 9 4.67 4.56 13.51
C MET A 9 5.80 3.83 14.24
N GLU A 10 7.07 4.19 13.99
CA GLU A 10 8.20 3.58 14.69
C GLU A 10 8.11 3.76 16.22
N MET A 11 7.74 4.96 16.67
CA MET A 11 7.53 5.22 18.10
C MET A 11 6.38 4.39 18.68
N GLN A 12 5.27 4.26 17.96
CA GLN A 12 4.11 3.47 18.40
C GLN A 12 4.45 1.98 18.50
N VAL A 13 5.16 1.44 17.51
CA VAL A 13 5.63 0.04 17.52
C VAL A 13 6.60 -0.19 18.68
N GLY A 14 7.51 0.75 18.94
CA GLY A 14 8.43 0.67 20.08
C GLY A 14 7.69 0.66 21.42
N ARG A 15 6.71 1.54 21.59
CA ARG A 15 5.85 1.58 22.80
C ARG A 15 5.07 0.29 23.00
N LEU A 16 4.48 -0.24 21.92
CA LEU A 16 3.71 -1.48 21.98
C LEU A 16 4.56 -2.68 22.41
N LYS A 17 5.78 -2.81 21.86
CA LYS A 17 6.75 -3.82 22.29
C LYS A 17 7.08 -3.70 23.78
N ASN A 18 7.29 -2.48 24.27
CA ASN A 18 7.58 -2.26 25.69
C ASN A 18 6.40 -2.67 26.59
N VAL A 19 5.16 -2.36 26.20
CA VAL A 19 3.96 -2.77 26.94
C VAL A 19 3.82 -4.30 26.98
N ILE A 20 4.04 -4.98 25.86
CA ILE A 20 4.03 -6.45 25.79
C ILE A 20 5.13 -7.04 26.70
N ASN A 21 6.30 -6.40 26.78
CA ASN A 21 7.40 -6.80 27.66
C ASN A 21 7.19 -6.43 29.14
N GLY A 22 6.04 -5.86 29.51
CA GLY A 22 5.72 -5.55 30.90
C GLY A 22 6.33 -4.24 31.41
N GLU A 23 6.57 -3.27 30.54
CA GLU A 23 7.02 -1.93 30.96
C GLU A 23 6.10 -1.32 32.02
N GLN A 24 6.68 -0.86 33.14
CA GLN A 24 5.97 -0.30 34.30
C GLN A 24 5.89 1.23 34.25
N THR A 25 5.44 1.78 33.12
CA THR A 25 5.19 3.22 32.96
C THR A 25 3.71 3.49 32.72
N GLY A 26 3.23 4.70 33.02
CA GLY A 26 1.84 5.10 32.82
C GLY A 26 0.82 4.13 33.44
N ILE A 27 -0.24 3.80 32.68
CA ILE A 27 -1.33 2.94 33.13
C ILE A 27 -0.87 1.52 33.50
N SER A 28 0.18 1.01 32.85
CA SER A 28 0.73 -0.33 33.16
C SER A 28 1.14 -0.45 34.61
N LYS A 29 1.69 0.63 35.18
CA LYS A 29 2.05 0.70 36.60
C LYS A 29 0.80 0.74 37.49
N ASP A 30 -0.19 1.55 37.11
CA ASP A 30 -1.42 1.74 37.91
C ASP A 30 -2.24 0.45 38.01
N VAL A 31 -2.22 -0.38 36.97
CA VAL A 31 -2.92 -1.68 36.92
C VAL A 31 -2.03 -2.88 37.21
N GLY A 32 -0.73 -2.68 37.48
CA GLY A 32 0.22 -3.75 37.74
C GLY A 32 0.39 -4.74 36.58
N TRP A 33 0.26 -4.28 35.34
CA TRP A 33 0.39 -5.11 34.14
C TRP A 33 1.76 -5.79 34.08
N GLN A 34 1.84 -7.11 33.94
CA GLN A 34 3.13 -7.84 33.97
C GLN A 34 3.67 -8.20 32.58
N GLY A 35 3.10 -7.64 31.52
CA GLY A 35 3.41 -8.05 30.14
C GLY A 35 2.58 -9.23 29.68
N GLY A 36 2.81 -9.65 28.43
CA GLY A 36 2.11 -10.73 27.75
C GLY A 36 1.21 -10.25 26.60
N GLY A 37 0.60 -11.24 25.94
CA GLY A 37 -0.17 -11.03 24.71
C GLY A 37 0.70 -10.92 23.47
N ASP A 38 0.07 -11.06 22.32
CA ASP A 38 0.70 -10.90 21.01
C ASP A 38 0.05 -9.71 20.28
N PHE A 39 0.86 -8.98 19.52
CA PHE A 39 0.34 -8.01 18.56
C PHE A 39 0.54 -8.55 17.15
N ILE A 40 -0.58 -8.81 16.48
CA ILE A 40 -0.62 -9.25 15.09
C ILE A 40 -1.28 -8.13 14.30
N TYR A 41 -0.67 -7.73 13.20
CA TYR A 41 -1.24 -6.81 12.23
C TYR A 41 -1.13 -7.42 10.84
N MET A 42 -2.00 -6.95 9.94
CA MET A 42 -2.03 -7.35 8.54
C MET A 42 -2.04 -6.08 7.70
N GLU A 43 -1.41 -6.12 6.53
CA GLU A 43 -1.44 -5.03 5.57
C GLU A 43 -2.54 -5.25 4.53
N LEU A 44 -3.02 -4.17 3.94
CA LEU A 44 -3.94 -4.24 2.81
C LEU A 44 -3.20 -4.74 1.58
N MET A 45 -3.86 -5.58 0.78
CA MET A 45 -3.28 -6.05 -0.48
C MET A 45 -3.14 -4.88 -1.45
N LYS A 46 -1.90 -4.53 -1.76
CA LYS A 46 -1.55 -3.42 -2.65
C LYS A 46 -2.02 -3.68 -4.07
N LEU A 47 -2.56 -2.63 -4.68
CA LEU A 47 -2.87 -2.56 -6.10
C LEU A 47 -2.05 -1.41 -6.71
N ASN A 48 -2.63 -0.23 -6.94
CA ASN A 48 -1.87 0.93 -7.42
C ASN A 48 -0.81 1.43 -6.43
N GLU A 49 -0.95 1.16 -5.14
CA GLU A 49 0.11 1.45 -4.16
C GLU A 49 1.45 0.79 -4.55
N GLY A 50 1.42 -0.40 -5.14
CA GLY A 50 2.64 -1.08 -5.61
C GLY A 50 3.34 -0.30 -6.73
N PHE A 51 2.58 0.38 -7.59
CA PHE A 51 3.14 1.25 -8.63
C PHE A 51 3.66 2.57 -8.05
N ILE A 52 2.97 3.16 -7.07
CA ILE A 52 3.47 4.35 -6.36
C ILE A 52 4.87 4.08 -5.81
N GLN A 53 5.04 2.98 -5.06
CA GLN A 53 6.32 2.61 -4.47
C GLN A 53 7.41 2.37 -5.53
N LYS A 54 7.09 1.61 -6.59
CA LYS A 54 8.01 1.40 -7.72
C LYS A 54 8.46 2.72 -8.37
N ILE A 55 7.54 3.66 -8.56
CA ILE A 55 7.83 4.97 -9.18
C ILE A 55 8.70 5.81 -8.24
N GLU A 56 8.39 5.84 -6.95
CA GLU A 56 9.17 6.58 -5.95
C GLU A 56 10.60 6.03 -5.82
N ASP A 57 10.75 4.70 -5.85
CA ASP A 57 12.04 4.00 -5.73
C ASP A 57 12.88 3.99 -7.01
N ALA A 58 12.28 4.25 -8.18
CA ALA A 58 12.99 4.27 -9.45
C ALA A 58 14.06 5.37 -9.50
N ASN A 59 15.23 5.05 -10.04
CA ASN A 59 16.37 5.97 -10.11
C ASN A 59 16.72 6.36 -11.55
N THR A 60 16.06 5.74 -12.53
CA THR A 60 16.34 5.95 -13.95
C THR A 60 15.06 6.06 -14.77
N MET A 61 15.16 6.75 -15.91
CA MET A 61 14.08 6.84 -16.90
C MET A 61 13.73 5.46 -17.47
N GLU A 62 14.69 4.56 -17.64
CA GLU A 62 14.44 3.21 -18.16
C GLU A 62 13.54 2.39 -17.21
N GLU A 63 13.80 2.48 -15.90
CA GLU A 63 12.91 1.88 -14.88
C GLU A 63 11.49 2.47 -14.96
N LEU A 64 11.35 3.79 -15.10
CA LEU A 64 10.04 4.45 -15.23
C LEU A 64 9.30 4.03 -16.51
N LEU A 65 10.00 3.83 -17.63
CA LEU A 65 9.39 3.33 -18.87
C LEU A 65 8.93 1.88 -18.73
N ASN A 66 9.70 1.03 -18.05
CA ASN A 66 9.29 -0.34 -17.76
C ASN A 66 8.06 -0.37 -16.84
N ILE A 67 8.03 0.50 -15.82
CA ILE A 67 6.88 0.66 -14.94
C ILE A 67 5.64 1.10 -15.74
N TRP A 68 5.79 2.05 -16.67
CA TRP A 68 4.70 2.46 -17.55
C TRP A 68 4.17 1.30 -18.40
N ASP A 69 5.06 0.48 -18.98
CA ASP A 69 4.65 -0.69 -19.75
C ASP A 69 3.88 -1.72 -18.90
N GLU A 70 4.28 -1.93 -17.65
CA GLU A 70 3.50 -2.73 -16.68
C GLU A 70 2.14 -2.10 -16.38
N MET A 71 2.10 -0.79 -16.10
CA MET A 71 0.86 -0.05 -15.83
C MET A 71 -0.16 -0.17 -16.97
N LYS A 72 0.29 -0.23 -18.24
CA LYS A 72 -0.59 -0.43 -19.41
C LYS A 72 -1.21 -1.82 -19.49
N GLN A 73 -0.52 -2.85 -19.00
CA GLN A 73 -1.01 -4.22 -19.05
C GLN A 73 -2.12 -4.47 -18.03
N HIS A 74 -2.16 -3.66 -16.98
CA HIS A 74 -3.12 -3.78 -15.91
C HIS A 74 -4.16 -2.64 -15.98
N SER A 75 -5.43 -2.92 -15.70
CA SER A 75 -6.52 -1.93 -15.79
C SER A 75 -6.55 -0.93 -14.64
N PHE A 76 -5.41 -0.38 -14.25
CA PHE A 76 -5.27 0.45 -13.05
C PHE A 76 -4.95 1.93 -13.32
N LEU A 77 -4.93 2.30 -14.61
CA LEU A 77 -4.84 3.69 -15.03
C LEU A 77 -6.15 4.42 -14.77
N SER A 78 -6.07 5.69 -14.38
CA SER A 78 -7.26 6.52 -14.26
C SER A 78 -7.99 6.59 -15.59
N TYR A 79 -9.32 6.56 -15.57
CA TYR A 79 -10.17 6.65 -16.77
C TYR A 79 -9.94 7.92 -17.61
N ARG A 80 -9.25 8.93 -17.05
CA ARG A 80 -8.88 10.18 -17.71
C ARG A 80 -7.62 10.06 -18.58
N VAL A 81 -6.90 8.95 -18.46
CA VAL A 81 -5.64 8.69 -19.17
C VAL A 81 -5.94 7.87 -20.42
N ASP A 82 -5.46 8.36 -21.56
CA ASP A 82 -5.38 7.55 -22.78
C ASP A 82 -3.94 7.04 -22.95
N PRO A 83 -3.68 5.75 -22.74
CA PRO A 83 -2.33 5.20 -22.84
C PRO A 83 -1.73 5.35 -24.23
N LYS A 84 -2.56 5.34 -25.28
CA LYS A 84 -2.08 5.51 -26.66
C LYS A 84 -1.59 6.92 -26.89
N LEU A 85 -2.32 7.91 -26.38
CA LEU A 85 -1.91 9.31 -26.46
C LEU A 85 -0.60 9.54 -25.71
N PHE A 86 -0.40 8.89 -24.56
CA PHE A 86 0.88 8.95 -23.86
C PHE A 86 2.01 8.32 -24.67
N ASP A 87 1.81 7.12 -25.22
CA ASP A 87 2.80 6.43 -26.05
C ASP A 87 3.15 7.25 -27.32
N GLU A 88 2.19 7.95 -27.93
CA GLU A 88 2.41 8.86 -29.06
C GLU A 88 3.30 10.07 -28.70
N ASN A 89 3.25 10.53 -27.45
CA ASN A 89 4.01 11.67 -26.93
C ASN A 89 5.18 11.23 -26.03
N ILE A 90 5.62 9.98 -26.13
CA ILE A 90 6.65 9.41 -25.25
C ILE A 90 7.98 10.16 -25.31
N GLU A 91 8.30 10.79 -26.44
CA GLU A 91 9.52 11.61 -26.58
C GLU A 91 9.45 12.89 -25.73
N GLU A 92 8.26 13.47 -25.55
CA GLU A 92 8.07 14.61 -24.63
C GLU A 92 8.28 14.17 -23.19
N PHE A 93 7.79 12.98 -22.82
CA PHE A 93 8.04 12.38 -21.51
C PHE A 93 9.54 12.15 -21.24
N LYS A 94 10.27 11.60 -22.22
CA LYS A 94 11.72 11.36 -22.12
C LYS A 94 12.54 12.64 -21.96
N ALA A 95 12.00 13.79 -22.40
CA ALA A 95 12.66 15.08 -22.27
C ALA A 95 12.51 15.73 -20.88
N LEU A 96 11.60 15.21 -20.03
CA LEU A 96 11.38 15.68 -18.66
C LEU A 96 12.52 15.26 -17.72
N SER A 97 12.66 15.98 -16.60
CA SER A 97 13.51 15.52 -15.49
C SER A 97 12.94 14.27 -14.84
N LEU A 98 13.77 13.49 -14.13
CA LEU A 98 13.33 12.27 -13.45
C LEU A 98 12.17 12.53 -12.47
N ASP A 99 12.23 13.64 -11.71
CA ASP A 99 11.18 14.01 -10.77
C ASP A 99 9.86 14.34 -11.47
N GLU A 100 9.92 15.02 -12.62
CA GLU A 100 8.75 15.32 -13.46
C GLU A 100 8.18 14.04 -14.09
N GLN A 101 9.03 13.11 -14.52
CA GLN A 101 8.62 11.81 -15.03
C GLN A 101 7.88 11.00 -13.95
N LYS A 102 8.44 10.92 -12.75
CA LYS A 102 7.80 10.27 -11.59
C LYS A 102 6.44 10.90 -11.30
N LYS A 103 6.40 12.23 -11.19
CA LYS A 103 5.17 12.96 -10.91
C LYS A 103 4.09 12.69 -11.96
N LEU A 104 4.44 12.68 -13.24
CA LEU A 104 3.48 12.44 -14.30
C LEU A 104 2.91 11.01 -14.25
N LEU A 105 3.76 9.99 -14.01
CA LEU A 105 3.27 8.62 -13.87
C LEU A 105 2.37 8.44 -12.64
N LEU A 106 2.68 9.11 -11.53
CA LEU A 106 1.82 9.12 -10.35
C LEU A 106 0.44 9.73 -10.66
N GLU A 107 0.40 10.83 -11.42
CA GLU A 107 -0.86 11.49 -11.83
C GLU A 107 -1.73 10.61 -12.75
N MET A 108 -1.17 9.56 -13.35
CA MET A 108 -1.89 8.64 -14.23
C MET A 108 -2.58 7.49 -13.51
N LEU A 109 -2.25 7.25 -12.24
CA LEU A 109 -2.83 6.16 -11.45
C LEU A 109 -4.26 6.49 -11.00
N GLU A 110 -5.11 5.46 -10.92
CA GLU A 110 -6.41 5.58 -10.26
C GLU A 110 -6.23 5.47 -8.74
N TYR A 111 -6.27 6.61 -8.05
CA TYR A 111 -6.07 6.69 -6.59
C TYR A 111 -7.23 6.10 -5.77
N ASN A 112 -8.38 5.81 -6.39
CA ASN A 112 -9.44 5.07 -5.70
C ASN A 112 -9.10 3.58 -5.58
N ASP A 113 -8.19 3.07 -6.41
CA ASP A 113 -7.82 1.66 -6.51
C ASP A 113 -6.38 1.42 -6.03
N LEU A 114 -5.99 2.04 -4.91
CA LEU A 114 -4.67 1.82 -4.30
C LEU A 114 -4.52 0.42 -3.71
N TYR A 115 -5.62 -0.16 -3.24
CA TYR A 115 -5.68 -1.47 -2.59
C TYR A 115 -6.91 -2.23 -3.07
N VAL A 116 -6.85 -3.56 -3.03
CA VAL A 116 -7.97 -4.42 -3.41
C VAL A 116 -9.14 -4.23 -2.42
N ASN A 117 -10.33 -3.96 -2.94
CA ASN A 117 -11.52 -3.83 -2.09
C ASN A 117 -11.96 -5.21 -1.58
N TYR A 118 -12.34 -5.29 -0.30
CA TYR A 118 -12.86 -6.53 0.28
C TYR A 118 -14.11 -7.05 -0.46
N SER A 119 -14.98 -6.16 -0.98
CA SER A 119 -16.15 -6.59 -1.75
C SER A 119 -15.81 -7.27 -3.07
N GLU A 120 -14.57 -7.09 -3.55
CA GLU A 120 -14.07 -7.61 -4.83
C GLU A 120 -13.02 -8.71 -4.62
N ILE A 121 -12.85 -9.20 -3.38
CA ILE A 121 -11.82 -10.20 -3.03
C ILE A 121 -11.95 -11.52 -3.81
N ASP A 122 -13.16 -11.85 -4.28
CA ASP A 122 -13.45 -13.03 -5.09
C ASP A 122 -13.29 -12.78 -6.61
N ASP A 123 -13.01 -11.54 -7.04
CA ASP A 123 -12.76 -11.23 -8.45
C ASP A 123 -11.40 -11.81 -8.89
N VAL A 124 -11.45 -12.60 -9.95
CA VAL A 124 -10.30 -13.30 -10.53
C VAL A 124 -9.22 -12.35 -11.03
N ILE A 125 -9.57 -11.09 -11.36
CA ILE A 125 -8.61 -10.09 -11.85
C ILE A 125 -7.53 -9.76 -10.81
N TYR A 126 -7.85 -9.84 -9.51
CA TYR A 126 -6.91 -9.51 -8.44
C TYR A 126 -6.04 -10.70 -8.02
N ASN A 127 -6.37 -11.91 -8.49
CA ASN A 127 -5.60 -13.14 -8.22
C ASN A 127 -5.29 -13.34 -6.73
N VAL A 128 -6.24 -13.00 -5.85
CA VAL A 128 -6.12 -13.20 -4.39
C VAL A 128 -6.09 -14.71 -4.11
N SER A 129 -5.18 -15.15 -3.23
CA SER A 129 -5.05 -16.56 -2.85
C SER A 129 -6.30 -17.05 -2.10
N GLU A 130 -6.58 -18.36 -2.17
CA GLU A 130 -7.69 -18.94 -1.40
C GLU A 130 -7.43 -18.86 0.11
N GLU A 131 -6.16 -18.93 0.52
CA GLU A 131 -5.74 -18.71 1.89
C GLU A 131 -6.06 -17.29 2.38
N ASP A 132 -5.73 -16.26 1.60
CA ASP A 132 -5.99 -14.86 1.96
C ASP A 132 -7.49 -14.54 1.93
N LYS A 133 -8.23 -15.09 0.96
CA LYS A 133 -9.70 -15.00 0.92
C LYS A 133 -10.32 -15.56 2.20
N LYS A 134 -9.89 -16.76 2.59
CA LYS A 134 -10.38 -17.41 3.81
C LYS A 134 -10.03 -16.59 5.05
N LEU A 135 -8.78 -16.14 5.17
CA LEU A 135 -8.33 -15.33 6.30
C LEU A 135 -9.15 -14.04 6.45
N ASN A 136 -9.41 -13.32 5.35
CA ASN A 136 -10.22 -12.11 5.38
C ASN A 136 -11.69 -12.39 5.72
N LYS A 137 -12.27 -13.48 5.18
CA LYS A 137 -13.63 -13.91 5.53
C LYS A 137 -13.76 -14.24 7.01
N ASP A 138 -12.83 -15.04 7.55
CA ASP A 138 -12.77 -15.37 8.98
C ASP A 138 -12.63 -14.07 9.82
N PHE A 139 -11.80 -13.11 9.39
CA PHE A 139 -11.60 -11.85 10.11
C PHE A 139 -12.82 -10.90 10.12
N TYR A 140 -13.50 -10.74 8.98
CA TYR A 140 -14.59 -9.76 8.85
C TYR A 140 -16.00 -10.35 9.11
N GLU A 141 -16.19 -11.66 8.92
CA GLU A 141 -17.50 -12.30 9.04
C GLU A 141 -17.71 -13.00 10.40
N GLU A 142 -16.67 -13.15 11.22
CA GLU A 142 -16.82 -13.53 12.63
C GLU A 142 -17.34 -12.35 13.46
N ARG A 143 -18.68 -12.18 13.44
CA ARG A 143 -19.54 -11.92 14.61
C ARG A 143 -21.00 -11.88 14.16
N LYS A 144 -21.63 -13.05 14.01
CA LYS A 144 -23.09 -13.18 14.15
C LYS A 144 -23.52 -13.74 15.50
N ASP A 145 -22.61 -14.26 16.31
CA ASP A 145 -22.94 -14.79 17.63
C ASP A 145 -21.93 -14.31 18.68
N ALA A 146 -22.27 -13.20 19.36
CA ALA A 146 -21.73 -12.79 20.66
C ALA A 146 -22.81 -12.03 21.43
#